data_AF-A0A0P9JYT6-F1
#
_entry.id   AF-A0A0P9JYT6-F1
#
_cell.length_a   1.000
_cell.length_b   1.000
_cell.length_c   1.000
_cell.angle_alpha   90.00
_cell.angle_beta   90.00
_cell.angle_gamma   90.00
#
_symmetry.space_group_name_H-M   'P 1'
#
loop_
_entity.id
_entity.type
_entity.pdbx_description
1 polymer ?
#
loop_
_entity_poly.entity_id
_entity_poly.type
_entity_poly.pdbx_seq_one_letter_code
_entity_poly.pdbx_strand_id
1 'polypeptide(L)'
;MKSIKAKLMTSVLIGLFSILIAALISVFILRSLAKDFDNVINQELDSREQVNKVLSNFKIQVQEWKNILIRGHDATQYKKYVSRFTEKETEIQNDLVSLQTKGYLPTKLRNQISELQAQHKELGKQYREGLVLFENAGFNTQAGDKAVKGIDRPVVAAL
;
A
#
# COMPACT_ATOMS: atom_id res chain seq x y z
N MET A 1 -40.93 59.60 18.46
CA MET A 1 -40.65 58.62 19.54
C MET A 1 -40.75 57.22 18.96
N LYS A 2 -39.66 56.44 18.88
CA LYS A 2 -39.76 55.03 18.44
C LYS A 2 -40.50 54.24 19.54
N SER A 3 -41.67 53.68 19.21
CA SER A 3 -42.52 52.91 20.13
C SER A 3 -41.74 51.78 20.80
N ILE A 4 -41.99 51.52 22.09
CA ILE A 4 -41.36 50.44 22.87
C ILE A 4 -41.53 49.08 22.18
N LYS A 5 -42.70 48.86 21.53
CA LYS A 5 -42.99 47.66 20.74
C LYS A 5 -42.01 47.47 19.58
N ALA A 6 -41.62 48.54 18.90
CA ALA A 6 -40.68 48.48 17.78
C ALA A 6 -39.27 48.10 18.25
N LYS A 7 -38.80 48.67 19.38
CA LYS A 7 -37.50 48.30 19.97
C LYS A 7 -37.46 46.82 20.39
N LEU A 8 -38.55 46.33 20.99
CA LEU A 8 -38.67 44.94 21.43
C LEU A 8 -38.68 43.97 20.23
N MET A 9 -39.45 44.27 19.18
CA MET A 9 -39.47 43.48 17.94
C MET A 9 -38.11 43.46 17.23
N THR A 10 -37.42 44.60 17.14
CA THR A 10 -36.08 44.65 16.54
C THR A 10 -35.08 43.79 17.32
N SER A 11 -35.14 43.81 18.66
CA SER A 11 -34.26 42.98 19.50
C SER A 11 -34.51 41.48 19.29
N VAL A 12 -35.79 41.07 19.21
CA VAL A 12 -36.15 39.66 18.94
C VAL A 12 -35.68 39.24 17.56
N LEU A 13 -35.86 40.08 16.53
CA LEU A 13 -35.42 39.79 15.17
C LEU A 13 -33.91 39.66 15.06
N ILE A 14 -33.13 40.52 15.75
CA ILE A 14 -31.66 40.41 15.80
C ILE A 14 -31.25 39.10 16.46
N GLY A 15 -31.89 38.71 17.56
CA GLY A 15 -31.64 37.43 18.22
C GLY A 15 -31.92 36.24 17.30
N LEU A 16 -33.07 36.24 16.62
CA LEU A 16 -33.45 35.19 15.68
C LEU A 16 -32.46 35.10 14.50
N PHE A 17 -32.06 36.25 13.96
CA PHE A 17 -31.10 36.33 12.87
C PHE A 17 -29.71 35.85 13.28
N SER A 18 -29.30 36.13 14.52
CA SER A 18 -28.03 35.64 15.08
C SER A 18 -28.02 34.11 15.22
N ILE A 19 -29.13 33.52 15.69
CA ILE A 19 -29.30 32.06 15.75
C ILE A 19 -29.24 31.46 14.35
N LEU A 20 -29.91 32.08 13.36
CA LEU A 20 -29.89 31.61 11.98
C LEU A 20 -28.47 31.64 11.39
N ILE A 21 -27.71 32.72 11.60
CA ILE A 21 -26.31 32.81 11.17
C ILE A 21 -25.46 31.73 11.84
N ALA A 22 -25.60 31.55 13.16
CA ALA A 22 -24.87 30.52 13.89
C ALA A 22 -25.19 29.11 13.36
N ALA A 23 -26.45 28.82 13.06
CA ALA A 23 -26.88 27.56 12.48
C ALA A 23 -26.26 27.33 11.08
N LEU A 24 -26.25 28.35 10.21
CA LEU A 24 -25.63 28.27 8.89
C LEU A 24 -24.12 28.04 8.96
N ILE A 25 -23.43 28.77 9.85
CA ILE A 25 -22.00 28.57 10.12
C ILE A 25 -21.75 27.14 10.62
N SER A 26 -22.57 26.66 11.57
CA SER A 26 -22.45 25.31 12.10
C SER A 26 -22.62 24.23 11.03
N VAL A 27 -23.57 24.41 10.10
CA VAL A 27 -23.76 23.49 8.96
C VAL A 27 -22.55 23.51 8.03
N PHE A 28 -21.97 24.69 7.77
CA PHE A 28 -20.78 24.80 6.94
C PHE A 28 -19.57 24.09 7.57
N ILE A 29 -19.34 24.30 8.87
CA ILE A 29 -18.28 23.64 9.64
C ILE A 29 -18.49 22.12 9.63
N LEU A 30 -19.71 21.65 9.90
CA LEU A 30 -20.02 20.23 9.95
C LEU A 30 -19.78 19.53 8.60
N ARG A 31 -20.12 20.20 7.48
CA ARG A 31 -19.85 19.68 6.13
C ARG A 31 -18.35 19.60 5.83
N SER A 32 -17.58 20.61 6.23
CA SER A 32 -16.12 20.58 6.07
C SER A 32 -15.51 19.43 6.87
N LEU A 33 -15.93 19.29 8.12
CA LEU A 33 -15.45 18.24 9.01
C LEU A 33 -15.78 16.84 8.47
N ALA A 34 -17.00 16.61 8.00
CA ALA A 34 -17.39 15.34 7.38
C ALA A 34 -16.51 15.00 6.17
N LYS A 35 -16.24 15.98 5.30
CA LYS A 35 -15.37 15.81 4.13
C LYS A 35 -13.93 15.48 4.52
N ASP A 36 -13.41 16.11 5.57
CA ASP A 36 -12.05 15.83 6.06
C ASP A 36 -11.96 14.43 6.64
N PHE A 37 -12.97 13.98 7.41
CA PHE A 37 -13.05 12.60 7.88
C PHE A 37 -13.10 11.59 6.72
N ASP A 38 -13.94 11.83 5.71
CA ASP A 38 -14.02 10.96 4.54
C ASP A 38 -12.67 10.88 3.81
N ASN A 39 -11.96 12.00 3.65
CA ASN A 39 -10.64 12.01 3.03
C ASN A 39 -9.62 11.18 3.82
N VAL A 40 -9.57 11.34 5.14
CA VAL A 40 -8.65 10.59 6.00
C VAL A 40 -8.95 9.09 5.97
N ILE A 41 -10.23 8.70 6.03
CA ILE A 41 -10.65 7.30 5.94
C ILE A 41 -10.27 6.71 4.58
N ASN A 42 -10.56 7.41 3.48
CA ASN A 42 -10.24 6.92 2.14
C ASN A 42 -8.73 6.80 1.89
N GLN A 43 -7.92 7.74 2.41
CA GLN A 43 -6.45 7.68 2.32
C GLN A 43 -5.88 6.48 3.09
N GLU A 44 -6.39 6.22 4.30
CA GLU A 44 -6.00 5.08 5.10
C GLU A 44 -6.40 3.75 4.42
N LEU A 45 -7.63 3.67 3.88
CA LEU A 45 -8.10 2.49 3.15
C LEU A 45 -7.26 2.23 1.88
N ASP A 46 -7.00 3.26 1.06
CA ASP A 46 -6.15 3.17 -0.14
C ASP A 46 -4.75 2.64 0.20
N SER A 47 -4.17 3.11 1.31
CA SER A 47 -2.85 2.66 1.77
C SER A 47 -2.86 1.20 2.19
N ARG A 48 -3.84 0.81 3.00
CA ARG A 48 -3.99 -0.58 3.48
C ARG A 48 -4.22 -1.54 2.33
N GLU A 49 -5.05 -1.16 1.37
CA GLU A 49 -5.30 -1.96 0.17
C GLU A 49 -4.00 -2.18 -0.63
N GLN A 50 -3.24 -1.11 -0.89
CA GLN A 50 -1.99 -1.21 -1.62
C GLN A 50 -0.92 -2.03 -0.87
N VAL A 51 -0.79 -1.88 0.45
CA VAL A 51 0.14 -2.70 1.25
C VAL A 51 -0.28 -4.16 1.23
N ASN A 52 -1.57 -4.45 1.39
CA ASN A 52 -2.10 -5.82 1.29
C ASN A 52 -1.86 -6.43 -0.10
N LYS A 53 -1.95 -5.62 -1.17
CA LYS A 53 -1.63 -6.04 -2.53
C LYS A 53 -0.16 -6.41 -2.66
N VAL A 54 0.76 -5.58 -2.14
CA VAL A 54 2.20 -5.90 -2.10
C VAL A 54 2.45 -7.21 -1.37
N LEU A 55 1.89 -7.38 -0.17
CA LEU A 55 2.04 -8.61 0.62
C LEU A 55 1.48 -9.84 -0.12
N SER A 56 0.31 -9.72 -0.76
CA SER A 56 -0.30 -10.79 -1.53
C SER A 56 0.57 -11.18 -2.73
N ASN A 57 1.03 -10.20 -3.50
CA ASN A 57 1.91 -10.42 -4.64
C ASN A 57 3.25 -11.04 -4.22
N PHE A 58 3.81 -10.62 -3.09
CA PHE A 58 5.03 -11.22 -2.54
C PHE A 58 4.82 -12.70 -2.16
N LYS A 59 3.70 -13.03 -1.51
CA LYS A 59 3.35 -14.42 -1.23
C LYS A 59 3.22 -15.24 -2.51
N ILE A 60 2.61 -14.69 -3.56
CA ILE A 60 2.51 -15.35 -4.87
C ILE A 60 3.91 -15.56 -5.46
N GLN A 61 4.77 -14.54 -5.46
CA GLN A 61 6.14 -14.65 -5.95
C GLN A 61 6.92 -15.78 -5.26
N VAL A 62 6.84 -15.87 -3.92
CA VAL A 62 7.48 -16.96 -3.15
C VAL A 62 6.89 -18.33 -3.49
N GLN A 63 5.58 -18.40 -3.79
CA GLN A 63 4.97 -19.65 -4.27
C GLN A 63 5.43 -20.01 -5.69
N GLU A 64 5.58 -19.03 -6.59
CA GLU A 64 6.11 -19.29 -7.92
C GLU A 64 7.57 -19.74 -7.87
N TRP A 65 8.37 -19.21 -6.94
CA TRP A 65 9.69 -19.76 -6.66
C TRP A 65 9.65 -21.25 -6.29
N LYS A 66 8.75 -21.67 -5.40
CA LYS A 66 8.57 -23.09 -5.07
C LYS A 66 8.13 -23.90 -6.30
N ASN A 67 7.28 -23.34 -7.15
CA ASN A 67 6.87 -24.01 -8.39
C ASN A 67 8.05 -24.20 -9.36
N ILE A 68 8.97 -23.23 -9.45
CA ILE A 68 10.22 -23.36 -10.21
C ILE A 68 11.03 -24.54 -9.67
N LEU A 69 11.23 -24.63 -8.36
CA LEU A 69 12.04 -25.71 -7.77
C LEU A 69 11.41 -27.11 -7.93
N ILE A 70 10.08 -27.21 -7.87
CA ILE A 70 9.36 -28.49 -7.96
C ILE A 70 9.20 -28.96 -9.41
N ARG A 71 8.93 -28.04 -10.35
CA ARG A 71 8.57 -28.37 -11.74
C ARG A 71 9.62 -27.94 -12.77
N GLY A 72 10.72 -27.34 -12.32
CA GLY A 72 11.74 -26.77 -13.19
C GLY A 72 12.48 -27.77 -14.06
N HIS A 73 12.44 -29.07 -13.73
CA HIS A 73 12.98 -30.12 -14.60
C HIS A 73 12.28 -30.20 -15.96
N ASP A 74 11.05 -29.69 -16.07
CA ASP A 74 10.33 -29.52 -17.33
C ASP A 74 10.57 -28.10 -17.87
N ALA A 75 11.17 -27.99 -19.05
CA ALA A 75 11.55 -26.71 -19.64
C ALA A 75 10.37 -25.76 -19.88
N THR A 76 9.18 -26.30 -20.19
CA THR A 76 7.97 -25.49 -20.42
C THR A 76 7.45 -24.92 -19.10
N GLN A 77 7.39 -25.75 -18.05
CA GLN A 77 7.00 -25.32 -16.72
C GLN A 77 8.01 -24.35 -16.12
N TYR A 78 9.32 -24.62 -16.27
CA TYR A 78 10.39 -23.74 -15.82
C TYR A 78 10.21 -22.33 -16.38
N LYS A 79 10.12 -22.19 -17.71
CA LYS A 79 9.93 -20.90 -18.37
C LYS A 79 8.66 -20.20 -17.89
N LYS A 80 7.55 -20.93 -17.74
CA LYS A 80 6.27 -20.39 -17.26
C LYS A 80 6.40 -19.82 -15.85
N TYR A 81 7.00 -20.56 -14.92
CA TYR A 81 7.07 -20.14 -13.53
C TYR A 81 8.13 -19.06 -13.29
N VAL A 82 9.26 -19.09 -14.00
CA VAL A 82 10.24 -17.99 -14.02
C VAL A 82 9.59 -16.69 -14.54
N SER A 83 8.78 -16.76 -15.59
CA SER A 83 8.06 -15.58 -16.10
C SER A 83 7.10 -15.02 -15.06
N ARG A 84 6.28 -15.85 -14.43
CA ARG A 84 5.32 -15.42 -13.39
C ARG A 84 6.01 -14.84 -12.17
N PHE A 85 7.12 -15.45 -11.75
CA PHE A 85 7.95 -14.94 -10.68
C PHE A 85 8.45 -13.52 -10.98
N THR A 86 8.99 -13.31 -12.18
CA THR A 86 9.54 -12.01 -12.62
C THR A 86 8.46 -10.95 -12.82
N GLU A 87 7.28 -11.37 -13.28
CA GLU A 87 6.09 -10.51 -13.38
C GLU A 87 5.69 -9.99 -12.00
N LYS A 88 5.60 -10.88 -10.99
CA LYS A 88 5.29 -10.45 -9.63
C LYS A 88 6.38 -9.60 -9.00
N GLU A 89 7.66 -9.89 -9.27
CA GLU A 89 8.77 -9.03 -8.85
C GLU A 89 8.58 -7.59 -9.36
N THR A 90 8.20 -7.45 -10.63
CA THR A 90 7.97 -6.16 -11.29
C THR A 90 6.74 -5.44 -10.73
N GLU A 91 5.63 -6.15 -10.56
CA GLU A 91 4.42 -5.60 -9.95
C GLU A 91 4.69 -5.05 -8.55
N ILE A 92 5.40 -5.82 -7.70
CA ILE A 92 5.76 -5.39 -6.34
C ILE A 92 6.60 -4.11 -6.37
N GLN A 93 7.61 -4.04 -7.26
CA GLN A 93 8.43 -2.84 -7.39
C GLN A 93 7.61 -1.62 -7.81
N ASN A 94 6.69 -1.78 -8.76
CA ASN A 94 5.81 -0.70 -9.21
C ASN A 94 4.83 -0.25 -8.12
N ASP A 95 4.24 -1.19 -7.39
CA ASP A 95 3.33 -0.90 -6.29
C ASP A 95 4.05 -0.15 -5.16
N LEU A 96 5.29 -0.53 -4.83
CA LEU A 96 6.11 0.18 -3.84
C LEU A 96 6.49 1.60 -4.29
N VAL A 97 6.83 1.80 -5.56
CA VAL A 97 7.05 3.15 -6.12
C VAL A 97 5.78 3.99 -6.04
N SER A 98 4.64 3.44 -6.44
CA SER A 98 3.34 4.12 -6.36
C SER A 98 3.02 4.59 -4.93
N LEU A 99 3.20 3.70 -3.95
CA LEU A 99 3.02 4.00 -2.53
C LEU A 99 3.90 5.17 -2.08
N GLN A 100 5.17 5.24 -2.51
CA GLN A 100 6.07 6.35 -2.14
C GLN A 100 5.60 7.71 -2.68
N THR A 101 4.86 7.75 -3.80
CA THR A 101 4.36 9.00 -4.38
C THR A 101 3.12 9.55 -3.68
N LYS A 102 2.51 8.80 -2.74
CA LYS A 102 1.32 9.23 -2.01
C LYS A 102 1.67 10.34 -1.03
N GLY A 103 1.28 11.57 -1.37
CA GLY A 103 1.61 12.78 -0.61
C GLY A 103 1.02 12.83 0.81
N TYR A 104 -0.06 12.08 1.05
CA TYR A 104 -0.70 12.00 2.36
C TYR A 104 0.04 11.07 3.34
N LEU A 105 1.01 10.27 2.88
CA LEU A 105 1.80 9.42 3.78
C LEU A 105 2.82 10.24 4.59
N PRO A 106 3.09 9.89 5.86
CA PRO A 106 4.18 10.48 6.62
C PRO A 106 5.54 10.18 5.99
N THR A 107 6.50 11.10 6.09
CA THR A 107 7.88 10.91 5.58
C THR A 107 8.54 9.65 6.12
N LYS A 108 8.32 9.33 7.41
CA LYS A 108 8.84 8.11 8.03
C LYS A 108 8.37 6.85 7.29
N LEU A 109 7.08 6.79 6.95
CA LEU A 109 6.50 5.64 6.25
C LEU A 109 7.01 5.54 4.81
N ARG A 110 7.12 6.67 4.09
CA ARG A 110 7.77 6.69 2.77
C ARG A 110 9.20 6.15 2.80
N ASN A 111 9.97 6.50 3.83
CA ASN A 111 11.33 5.98 4.01
C ASN A 111 11.34 4.46 4.25
N GLN A 112 10.41 3.94 5.07
CA GLN A 112 10.27 2.49 5.29
C GLN A 112 9.89 1.75 4.00
N ILE A 113 8.98 2.31 3.20
CA ILE A 113 8.61 1.74 1.88
C ILE A 113 9.81 1.77 0.92
N SER A 114 10.65 2.81 0.97
CA SER A 114 11.88 2.89 0.19
C SER A 114 12.92 1.85 0.60
N GLU A 115 13.08 1.63 1.90
CA GLU A 115 13.95 0.57 2.43
C GLU A 115 13.45 -0.82 2.02
N LEU A 116 12.15 -1.09 2.17
CA LEU A 116 11.52 -2.34 1.71
C LEU A 116 11.72 -2.56 0.21
N GLN A 117 11.56 -1.53 -0.61
CA GLN A 117 11.82 -1.60 -2.05
C GLN A 117 13.26 -2.01 -2.36
N ALA A 118 14.23 -1.42 -1.67
CA ALA A 118 15.64 -1.74 -1.83
C ALA A 118 15.95 -3.18 -1.40
N GLN A 119 15.41 -3.62 -0.25
CA GLN A 119 15.55 -5.00 0.23
C GLN A 119 14.93 -6.01 -0.75
N HIS A 120 13.74 -5.73 -1.28
CA HIS A 120 13.11 -6.59 -2.27
C HIS A 120 13.90 -6.65 -3.58
N LYS A 121 14.48 -5.54 -4.03
CA LYS A 121 15.34 -5.51 -5.22
C LYS A 121 16.59 -6.37 -5.03
N GLU A 122 17.18 -6.34 -3.83
CA GLU A 122 18.32 -7.18 -3.48
C GLU A 122 17.93 -8.66 -3.41
N LEU A 123 16.79 -8.97 -2.80
CA LEU A 123 16.21 -10.31 -2.77
C LEU A 123 16.03 -10.88 -4.19
N GLY A 124 15.54 -10.08 -5.14
CA GLY A 124 15.43 -10.48 -6.54
C GLY A 124 16.76 -10.88 -7.17
N LYS A 125 17.89 -10.24 -6.79
CA LYS A 125 19.22 -10.63 -7.30
C LYS A 125 19.62 -12.00 -6.75
N GLN A 126 19.43 -12.23 -5.46
CA GLN A 126 19.72 -13.50 -4.81
C GLN A 126 18.88 -14.64 -5.41
N TYR A 127 17.62 -14.38 -5.77
CA TYR A 127 16.82 -15.36 -6.51
C TYR A 127 17.40 -15.70 -7.89
N ARG A 128 17.87 -14.70 -8.65
CA ARG A 128 18.52 -14.93 -9.95
C ARG A 128 19.81 -15.75 -9.81
N GLU A 129 20.61 -15.49 -8.77
CA GLU A 129 21.79 -16.31 -8.44
C GLU A 129 21.37 -17.75 -8.08
N GLY A 130 20.30 -17.90 -7.32
CA GLY A 130 19.69 -19.20 -7.00
C GLY A 130 19.21 -19.97 -8.24
N LEU A 131 18.64 -19.29 -9.23
CA LEU A 131 18.25 -19.92 -10.51
C LEU A 131 19.45 -20.49 -11.25
N VAL A 132 20.56 -19.73 -11.33
CA VAL A 132 21.79 -20.20 -11.99
C VAL A 132 22.34 -21.44 -11.29
N LEU A 133 22.35 -21.45 -9.94
CA LEU A 133 22.79 -22.62 -9.17
C LEU A 133 21.87 -23.83 -9.37
N PHE A 134 20.56 -23.59 -9.46
CA PHE A 134 19.56 -24.64 -9.71
C PHE A 134 19.72 -25.27 -11.11
N GLU A 135 19.94 -24.45 -12.15
CA GLU A 135 20.23 -24.91 -13.51
C GLU A 135 21.54 -25.70 -13.58
N ASN A 136 22.63 -25.18 -12.98
CA ASN A 136 23.93 -25.85 -12.94
C ASN A 136 23.90 -27.17 -12.17
N ALA A 137 22.98 -27.32 -11.21
CA ALA A 137 22.75 -28.55 -10.48
C ALA A 137 21.83 -29.54 -11.22
N GLY A 138 21.49 -29.27 -12.49
CA GLY A 138 20.61 -30.12 -13.29
C GLY A 138 19.17 -30.14 -12.78
N PHE A 139 18.67 -28.98 -12.32
CA PHE A 139 17.32 -28.82 -11.75
C PHE A 139 17.08 -29.64 -10.48
N ASN A 140 18.14 -29.85 -9.68
CA ASN A 140 18.02 -30.48 -8.37
C ASN A 140 17.34 -29.54 -7.36
N THR A 141 16.12 -29.90 -6.94
CA THR A 141 15.29 -29.12 -6.01
C THR A 141 16.00 -28.80 -4.70
N GLN A 142 16.75 -29.75 -4.11
CA GLN A 142 17.43 -29.57 -2.83
C GLN A 142 18.61 -28.59 -2.94
N ALA A 143 19.36 -28.63 -4.05
CA ALA A 143 20.42 -27.68 -4.32
C ALA A 143 19.87 -26.27 -4.50
N GLY A 144 18.77 -26.12 -5.25
CA GLY A 144 18.07 -24.85 -5.44
C GLY A 144 17.48 -24.28 -4.14
N ASP A 145 16.82 -25.10 -3.32
CA ASP A 145 16.26 -24.68 -2.02
C ASP A 145 17.36 -24.22 -1.06
N LYS A 146 18.48 -24.96 -0.99
CA LYS A 146 19.62 -24.62 -0.12
C LYS A 146 20.23 -23.27 -0.49
N ALA A 147 20.29 -22.92 -1.78
CA ALA A 147 20.87 -21.67 -2.26
C ALA A 147 20.09 -20.42 -1.81
N VAL A 148 18.77 -20.55 -1.61
CA VAL A 148 17.88 -19.42 -1.28
C VAL A 148 17.24 -19.52 0.11
N LYS A 149 17.75 -20.41 0.96
CA LYS A 149 17.11 -20.68 2.24
C LYS A 149 17.15 -19.44 3.15
N GLY A 150 15.97 -18.84 3.38
CA GLY A 150 15.79 -17.75 4.33
C GLY A 150 16.21 -16.36 3.84
N ILE A 151 16.52 -16.21 2.54
CA ILE A 151 16.85 -14.92 1.94
C ILE A 151 15.67 -13.94 1.95
N ASP A 152 14.45 -14.47 2.01
CA ASP A 152 13.18 -13.74 2.01
C ASP A 152 12.81 -13.16 3.39
N ARG A 153 13.44 -13.63 4.47
CA ARG A 153 13.12 -13.23 5.86
C ARG A 153 13.17 -11.72 6.12
N PRO A 154 14.16 -10.95 5.63
CA PRO A 154 14.18 -9.51 5.83
C PRO A 154 12.96 -8.81 5.21
N VAL A 155 12.59 -9.20 4.00
CA VAL A 155 11.41 -8.65 3.29
C VAL A 155 10.12 -9.06 3.99
N VAL A 156 10.01 -10.32 4.44
CA VAL A 156 8.87 -10.79 5.25
C VAL A 156 8.73 -10.01 6.55
N ALA A 157 9.82 -9.66 7.21
CA ALA A 157 9.79 -8.92 8.47
C ALA A 157 9.42 -7.43 8.30
N ALA A 158 9.65 -6.88 7.11
CA ALA A 158 9.35 -5.50 6.76
C ALA A 158 7.92 -5.31 6.18
N LEU A 159 7.24 -6.39 5.82
CA LEU A 159 5.85 -6.44 5.35
C LEU A 159 4.86 -6.72 6.50
#